data_AF-A0A060CC80-F1
#
_entry.id   AF-A0A060CC80-F1
#
_cell.length_a   1.000
_cell.length_b   1.000
_cell.length_c   1.000
_cell.angle_alpha   90.00
_cell.angle_beta   90.00
_cell.angle_gamma   90.00
#
_symmetry.space_group_name_H-M   'P 1'
#
loop_
_entity.id
_entity.type
_entity.pdbx_description
1 polymer ?
#
loop_
_entity_poly.entity_id
_entity_poly.type
_entity_poly.pdbx_seq_one_letter_code
_entity_poly.pdbx_strand_id
1 'polypeptide(L)'
;SRVGAKPKAVSDVLKRGDIIRLSQDPKGDWQLAQIPSAQSALVSINPEDGSIQALVGGFSFLRSKFNRATMAARQPGSSFKPYFYSASFERGFTPASIVNDAPLALPDPSRPGGLWTPSNDDDKFAGPIAPARGAGAIEEPGLGAPARRQSAWATRVPRHRSA
;
A
#
# COMPACT_ATOMS: atom_id res chain seq x y z
N SER A 1 -0.15 -6.64 -14.74
CA SER A 1 0.59 -7.89 -14.93
C SER A 1 1.25 -7.85 -16.31
N ARG A 2 2.57 -7.69 -16.41
CA ARG A 2 3.28 -7.86 -17.69
C ARG A 2 3.59 -9.34 -17.86
N VAL A 3 2.58 -10.11 -18.26
CA VAL A 3 2.84 -11.42 -18.86
C VAL A 3 3.38 -11.18 -20.26
N GLY A 4 4.48 -11.84 -20.61
CA GLY A 4 5.05 -11.79 -21.95
C GLY A 4 4.11 -12.42 -22.99
N ALA A 5 4.52 -12.38 -24.26
CA ALA A 5 3.78 -13.07 -25.32
C ALA A 5 3.61 -14.56 -24.98
N LYS A 6 2.43 -15.10 -25.27
CA LYS A 6 2.15 -16.52 -25.04
C LYS A 6 3.16 -17.37 -25.85
N PRO A 7 3.91 -18.28 -25.20
CA PRO A 7 4.81 -19.18 -25.91
C PRO A 7 4.04 -20.05 -26.90
N LYS A 8 4.63 -20.30 -28.08
CA LYS A 8 4.01 -21.11 -29.14
C LYS A 8 4.59 -22.53 -29.18
N ALA A 9 5.85 -22.69 -28.77
CA ALA A 9 6.53 -23.96 -28.66
C ALA A 9 7.23 -24.09 -27.30
N VAL A 10 7.48 -25.33 -26.87
CA VAL A 10 8.22 -25.62 -25.62
C VAL A 10 9.64 -25.04 -25.66
N SER A 11 10.28 -25.09 -26.83
CA SER A 11 11.62 -24.53 -27.06
C SER A 11 11.70 -23.01 -26.89
N ASP A 12 10.57 -22.30 -26.93
CA ASP A 12 10.52 -20.86 -26.66
C ASP A 12 10.76 -20.54 -25.18
N VAL A 13 10.52 -21.53 -24.31
CA VAL A 13 10.56 -21.38 -22.84
C VAL A 13 11.69 -22.18 -22.22
N LEU A 14 11.97 -23.38 -22.74
CA LEU A 14 12.86 -24.37 -22.12
C LEU A 14 13.93 -24.87 -23.09
N LYS A 15 15.12 -25.13 -22.55
CA LYS A 15 16.25 -25.76 -23.24
C LYS A 15 16.74 -26.97 -22.46
N ARG A 16 17.34 -27.95 -23.16
CA ARG A 16 17.96 -29.10 -22.49
C ARG A 16 19.07 -28.59 -21.56
N GLY A 17 19.05 -29.05 -20.32
CA GLY A 17 19.98 -28.61 -19.26
C GLY A 17 19.39 -27.58 -18.29
N ASP A 18 18.20 -27.05 -18.54
CA ASP A 18 17.55 -26.10 -17.64
C ASP A 18 17.17 -26.73 -16.29
N ILE A 19 17.46 -26.01 -15.20
CA ILE A 19 16.95 -26.35 -13.86
C ILE A 19 15.62 -25.63 -13.67
N ILE A 20 14.54 -26.40 -13.76
CA ILE A 20 13.17 -25.91 -13.64
C ILE A 20 12.57 -26.22 -12.27
N ARG A 21 11.42 -25.60 -11.99
CA ARG A 21 10.57 -25.96 -10.87
C ARG A 21 9.23 -26.41 -11.40
N LEU A 22 8.69 -27.45 -10.78
CA LEU A 22 7.37 -27.96 -11.08
C LEU A 22 6.52 -27.90 -9.81
N SER A 23 5.23 -27.70 -9.97
CA SER A 23 4.24 -27.86 -8.90
C SER A 23 3.08 -28.68 -9.43
N GLN A 24 2.44 -29.44 -8.56
CA GLN A 24 1.19 -30.12 -8.92
C GLN A 24 0.02 -29.14 -8.76
N ASP A 25 -0.92 -29.19 -9.69
CA ASP A 25 -2.23 -28.59 -9.51
C ASP A 25 -3.13 -29.47 -8.61
N PRO A 26 -4.34 -29.02 -8.24
CA PRO A 26 -5.26 -29.80 -7.41
C PRO A 26 -5.74 -31.12 -8.04
N LYS A 27 -5.58 -31.30 -9.36
CA LYS A 27 -5.93 -32.53 -10.09
C LYS A 27 -4.76 -33.52 -10.14
N GLY A 28 -3.57 -33.10 -9.70
CA GLY A 28 -2.35 -33.89 -9.71
C GLY A 28 -1.47 -33.67 -10.94
N ASP A 29 -1.88 -32.79 -11.86
CA ASP A 29 -1.14 -32.50 -13.09
C ASP A 29 0.08 -31.61 -12.78
N TRP A 30 1.23 -31.95 -13.37
CA TRP A 30 2.45 -31.18 -13.20
C TRP A 30 2.47 -29.95 -14.10
N GLN A 31 2.78 -28.80 -13.52
CA GLN A 31 2.92 -27.52 -14.24
C GLN A 31 4.25 -26.83 -13.92
N LEU A 32 4.78 -26.09 -14.91
CA LEU A 32 5.96 -25.26 -14.73
C LEU A 32 5.68 -24.15 -13.71
N ALA A 33 6.54 -24.04 -12.71
CA ALA A 33 6.42 -23.08 -11.63
C ALA A 33 7.63 -22.14 -11.58
N GLN A 34 7.41 -20.94 -11.03
CA GLN A 34 8.46 -19.98 -10.76
C GLN A 34 8.39 -19.50 -9.32
N ILE A 35 9.55 -19.25 -8.71
CA ILE A 35 9.58 -18.56 -7.42
C ILE A 35 9.22 -17.10 -7.67
N PRO A 36 8.22 -16.54 -6.99
CA PRO A 36 7.88 -15.14 -7.14
C PRO A 36 9.06 -14.22 -6.77
N SER A 37 9.37 -13.27 -7.64
CA SER A 37 10.30 -12.17 -7.31
C SER A 37 9.66 -11.20 -6.32
N ALA A 38 8.35 -10.96 -6.45
CA ALA A 38 7.55 -10.21 -5.49
C ALA A 38 7.50 -10.91 -4.13
N GLN A 39 7.31 -10.12 -3.07
CA GLN A 39 7.15 -10.61 -1.70
C GLN A 39 5.86 -10.06 -1.11
N SER A 40 5.30 -10.81 -0.17
CA SER A 40 4.14 -10.40 0.62
C SER A 40 4.40 -10.69 2.09
N ALA A 41 3.60 -10.09 2.95
CA ALA A 41 3.53 -10.37 4.38
C ALA A 41 2.07 -10.40 4.82
N LEU A 42 1.76 -11.21 5.81
CA LEU A 42 0.44 -11.29 6.41
C LEU A 42 0.58 -11.38 7.92
N VAL A 43 -0.28 -10.65 8.63
CA VAL A 43 -0.45 -10.75 10.07
C VAL A 43 -1.95 -10.73 10.37
N SER A 44 -2.38 -11.63 11.26
CA SER A 44 -3.74 -11.66 11.79
C SER A 44 -3.67 -11.55 13.31
N ILE A 45 -4.48 -10.65 13.88
CA ILE A 45 -4.45 -10.28 15.29
C ILE A 45 -5.89 -10.33 15.83
N ASN A 46 -6.07 -10.85 17.05
CA ASN A 46 -7.34 -10.69 17.76
C ASN A 46 -7.46 -9.24 18.28
N PRO A 47 -8.49 -8.47 17.87
CA PRO A 47 -8.63 -7.09 18.30
C PRO A 47 -8.89 -6.91 19.79
N GLU A 48 -9.41 -7.93 20.49
CA GLU A 48 -9.78 -7.83 21.91
C GLU A 48 -8.56 -7.87 22.85
N ASP A 49 -7.55 -8.69 22.52
CA ASP A 49 -6.39 -8.95 23.39
C ASP A 49 -5.03 -8.74 22.71
N GLY A 50 -5.00 -8.45 21.41
CA GLY A 50 -3.77 -8.25 20.65
C GLY A 50 -2.99 -9.52 20.35
N SER A 51 -3.55 -10.72 20.60
CA SER A 51 -2.89 -11.99 20.32
C SER A 51 -2.68 -12.21 18.82
N ILE A 52 -1.49 -12.69 18.45
CA ILE A 52 -1.15 -13.02 17.06
C ILE A 52 -1.73 -14.39 16.72
N GLN A 53 -2.68 -14.41 15.79
CA GLN A 53 -3.36 -15.62 15.32
C GLN A 53 -2.61 -16.25 14.12
N ALA A 54 -2.00 -15.41 13.28
CA ALA A 54 -1.17 -15.86 12.17
C ALA A 54 -0.10 -14.82 11.83
N LEU A 55 1.09 -15.28 11.43
CA LEU A 55 2.22 -14.43 11.04
C LEU A 55 3.00 -15.07 9.88
N VAL A 56 3.00 -14.41 8.72
CA VAL A 56 3.76 -14.81 7.53
C VAL A 56 4.65 -13.65 7.09
N GLY A 57 5.97 -13.83 7.22
CA GLY A 57 6.96 -12.77 6.94
C GLY A 57 7.50 -12.69 5.50
N GLY A 58 7.09 -13.61 4.62
CA GLY A 58 7.60 -13.72 3.26
C GLY A 58 7.17 -15.00 2.55
N PHE A 59 7.51 -15.12 1.27
CA PHE A 59 7.13 -16.28 0.46
C PHE A 59 7.69 -17.62 1.00
N SER A 60 8.93 -17.62 1.49
CA SER A 60 9.56 -18.82 2.03
C SER A 60 10.63 -18.47 3.06
N PHE A 61 10.49 -19.00 4.27
CA PHE A 61 11.45 -18.81 5.36
C PHE A 61 12.83 -19.39 5.03
N LEU A 62 12.88 -20.53 4.32
CA LEU A 62 14.13 -21.17 3.92
C LEU A 62 14.95 -20.32 2.95
N ARG A 63 14.30 -19.45 2.17
CA ARG A 63 14.99 -18.51 1.27
C ARG A 63 15.35 -17.19 1.94
N SER A 64 14.55 -16.75 2.90
CA SER A 64 14.72 -15.47 3.58
C SER A 64 14.10 -15.55 4.97
N LYS A 65 14.95 -15.45 5.99
CA LYS A 65 14.51 -15.36 7.40
C LYS A 65 14.04 -13.96 7.81
N PHE A 66 14.20 -12.96 6.93
CA PHE A 66 13.73 -11.60 7.19
C PHE A 66 12.20 -11.53 7.26
N ASN A 67 11.68 -11.09 8.40
CA ASN A 67 10.25 -11.02 8.65
C ASN A 67 9.67 -9.65 8.24
N ARG A 68 9.01 -9.62 7.07
CA ARG A 68 8.42 -8.39 6.54
C ARG A 68 7.20 -7.91 7.32
N ALA A 69 6.50 -8.79 8.05
CA ALA A 69 5.33 -8.40 8.83
C ALA A 69 5.70 -7.48 10.01
N THR A 70 6.93 -7.58 10.53
CA THR A 70 7.38 -6.82 11.70
C THR A 70 8.56 -5.88 11.43
N MET A 71 9.39 -6.18 10.42
CA MET A 71 10.64 -5.44 10.19
C MET A 71 10.61 -4.54 8.95
N ALA A 72 9.65 -4.71 8.04
CA ALA A 72 9.64 -3.94 6.79
C ALA A 72 8.80 -2.67 6.92
N ALA A 73 9.45 -1.52 7.01
CA ALA A 73 8.79 -0.23 6.86
C ALA A 73 8.38 -0.01 5.39
N ARG A 74 7.09 0.24 5.15
CA ARG A 74 6.52 0.53 3.82
C ARG A 74 5.53 1.67 3.93
N GLN A 75 5.37 2.42 2.84
CA GLN A 75 4.29 3.40 2.75
C GLN A 75 2.94 2.64 2.72
N PRO A 76 2.01 2.95 3.63
CA PRO A 76 0.70 2.29 3.67
C PRO A 76 -0.23 2.73 2.54
N GLY A 77 0.01 3.91 1.95
CA GLY A 77 -0.88 4.50 0.96
C GLY A 77 -2.30 4.70 1.51
N SER A 78 -3.31 4.48 0.67
CA SER A 78 -4.73 4.66 1.03
C SER A 78 -5.21 3.83 2.22
N SER A 79 -4.52 2.75 2.60
CA SER A 79 -4.86 1.98 3.80
C SER A 79 -4.75 2.79 5.10
N PHE A 80 -4.08 3.95 5.06
CA PHE A 80 -3.95 4.84 6.21
C PHE A 80 -5.15 5.79 6.41
N LYS A 81 -6.01 5.98 5.38
CA LYS A 81 -7.14 6.92 5.43
C LYS A 81 -8.09 6.74 6.63
N PRO A 82 -8.41 5.53 7.11
CA PRO A 82 -9.29 5.38 8.27
C PRO A 82 -8.82 6.16 9.50
N TYR A 83 -7.51 6.24 9.74
CA TYR A 83 -6.92 7.01 10.84
C TYR A 83 -7.04 8.53 10.63
N PHE A 84 -6.93 8.99 9.38
CA PHE A 84 -7.16 10.40 9.05
C PHE A 84 -8.63 10.78 9.29
N TYR A 85 -9.56 9.95 8.83
CA TYR A 85 -10.99 10.20 9.04
C TYR A 85 -11.41 10.10 10.51
N SER A 86 -10.82 9.20 11.31
CA SER A 86 -11.13 9.16 12.75
C SER A 86 -10.77 10.49 13.43
N ALA A 87 -9.64 11.10 13.08
CA ALA A 87 -9.24 12.41 13.60
C ALA A 87 -10.15 13.56 13.09
N SER A 88 -10.81 13.40 11.95
CA SER A 88 -11.81 14.35 11.46
C SER A 88 -13.11 14.27 12.26
N PHE A 89 -13.52 13.06 12.64
CA PHE A 89 -14.72 12.85 13.43
C PHE A 89 -14.59 13.42 14.84
N GLU A 90 -13.41 13.32 15.46
CA GLU A 90 -13.09 14.01 16.71
C GLU A 90 -13.21 15.54 16.62
N ARG A 91 -13.10 16.10 15.41
CA ARG A 91 -13.25 17.54 15.13
C ARG A 91 -14.66 17.94 14.68
N GLY A 92 -15.65 17.07 14.85
CA GLY A 92 -17.06 17.36 14.56
C GLY A 92 -17.49 17.05 13.13
N PHE A 93 -16.63 16.43 12.30
CA PHE A 93 -17.10 15.84 11.05
C PHE A 93 -17.95 14.61 11.33
N THR A 94 -18.88 14.33 10.44
CA THR A 94 -19.72 13.13 10.48
C THR A 94 -19.53 12.35 9.19
N PRO A 95 -19.93 11.06 9.15
CA PRO A 95 -19.94 10.29 7.91
C PRO A 95 -20.78 10.93 6.79
N ALA A 96 -21.70 11.84 7.14
CA ALA A 96 -22.57 12.58 6.21
C ALA A 96 -22.09 14.01 5.92
N SER A 97 -21.01 14.48 6.55
CA SER A 97 -20.43 15.80 6.23
C SER A 97 -20.07 15.87 4.75
N ILE A 98 -20.21 17.03 4.13
CA ILE A 98 -19.88 17.19 2.71
C ILE A 98 -18.45 17.72 2.60
N VAL A 99 -17.63 17.00 1.84
CA VAL A 99 -16.24 17.35 1.50
C VAL A 99 -16.15 17.49 -0.01
N ASN A 100 -15.45 18.51 -0.48
CA ASN A 100 -15.32 18.77 -1.91
C ASN A 100 -14.13 17.97 -2.48
N ASP A 101 -14.43 17.00 -3.33
CA ASP A 101 -13.44 16.29 -4.15
C ASP A 101 -13.22 17.08 -5.46
N ALA A 102 -12.22 17.95 -5.44
CA ALA A 102 -11.90 18.87 -6.53
C ALA A 102 -10.37 19.06 -6.64
N PRO A 103 -9.85 19.49 -7.81
CA PRO A 103 -8.43 19.77 -7.97
C PRO A 103 -7.91 20.73 -6.90
N LEU A 104 -6.77 20.38 -6.31
CA LEU A 104 -6.12 21.16 -5.27
C LEU A 104 -4.67 21.44 -5.68
N ALA A 105 -4.22 22.68 -5.50
CA ALA A 105 -2.83 23.07 -5.68
C ALA A 105 -2.34 23.76 -4.40
N LEU A 106 -1.35 23.16 -3.75
CA LEU A 106 -0.74 23.70 -2.53
C LEU A 106 0.74 24.01 -2.78
N PRO A 107 1.34 24.99 -2.08
CA PRO A 107 2.80 25.17 -2.09
C PRO A 107 3.51 23.87 -1.69
N ASP A 108 4.47 23.43 -2.50
CA ASP A 108 5.24 22.21 -2.22
C ASP A 108 6.43 22.55 -1.30
N PRO A 109 6.42 22.13 -0.02
CA PRO A 109 7.52 22.42 0.90
C PRO A 109 8.84 21.72 0.51
N SER A 110 8.79 20.71 -0.37
CA SER A 110 9.97 20.02 -0.88
C SER A 110 10.60 20.70 -2.10
N ARG A 111 9.87 21.63 -2.74
CA ARG A 111 10.31 22.33 -3.97
C ARG A 111 10.06 23.83 -3.83
N PRO A 112 11.10 24.65 -3.55
CA PRO A 112 10.97 26.10 -3.47
C PRO A 112 10.31 26.69 -4.74
N GLY A 113 9.18 27.37 -4.58
CA GLY A 113 8.39 27.93 -5.70
C GLY A 113 7.55 26.89 -6.48
N GLY A 114 7.57 25.62 -6.10
CA GLY A 114 6.78 24.55 -6.70
C GLY A 114 5.39 24.42 -6.08
N LEU A 115 4.48 23.80 -6.83
CA LEU A 115 3.15 23.39 -6.36
C LEU A 115 3.07 21.87 -6.27
N TRP A 116 2.40 21.40 -5.22
CA TRP A 116 1.94 20.04 -5.06
C TRP A 116 0.47 19.96 -5.45
N THR A 117 0.20 19.17 -6.49
CA THR A 117 -1.13 18.97 -7.06
C THR A 117 -1.46 17.47 -7.01
N PRO A 118 -2.05 16.98 -5.91
CA PRO A 118 -2.47 15.58 -5.82
C PRO A 118 -3.63 15.30 -6.80
N SER A 119 -3.69 14.06 -7.28
CA SER A 119 -4.76 13.53 -8.14
C SER A 119 -5.25 12.21 -7.58
N ASN A 120 -6.52 11.90 -7.85
CA ASN A 120 -7.13 10.61 -7.56
C ASN A 120 -6.54 9.51 -8.46
N ASP A 121 -6.62 8.25 -8.03
CA ASP A 121 -6.09 7.11 -8.79
C ASP A 121 -6.80 6.88 -10.14
N ASP A 122 -8.03 7.37 -10.26
CA ASP A 122 -8.84 7.34 -11.48
C ASP A 122 -8.82 8.65 -12.29
N ASP A 123 -8.03 9.64 -11.85
CA ASP A 123 -7.92 10.99 -12.42
C ASP A 123 -9.26 11.76 -12.55
N LYS A 124 -10.29 11.39 -11.77
CA LYS A 124 -11.61 12.04 -11.79
C LYS A 124 -11.91 12.75 -10.48
N PHE A 125 -12.82 13.71 -10.55
CA PHE A 125 -13.31 14.46 -9.40
C PHE A 125 -14.83 14.31 -9.31
N ALA A 126 -15.31 13.87 -8.15
CA ALA A 126 -16.73 13.65 -7.89
C ALA A 126 -17.46 14.89 -7.36
N GLY A 127 -16.73 15.97 -7.05
CA GLY A 127 -17.30 17.18 -6.46
C GLY A 127 -17.73 16.95 -5.00
N PRO A 128 -18.82 17.58 -4.53
CA PRO A 128 -19.27 17.44 -3.14
C PRO A 128 -19.68 15.98 -2.81
N ILE A 129 -18.87 15.31 -1.97
CA ILE A 129 -19.10 13.93 -1.54
C ILE A 129 -19.03 13.77 -0.02
N ALA A 130 -19.70 12.76 0.50
CA ALA A 130 -19.60 12.38 1.90
C ALA A 130 -18.33 11.53 2.16
N PRO A 131 -17.62 11.67 3.29
CA PRO A 131 -16.46 10.86 3.65
C PRO A 131 -16.70 9.34 3.52
N ALA A 132 -17.91 8.88 3.85
CA ALA A 132 -18.30 7.48 3.70
C ALA A 132 -18.24 6.98 2.24
N ARG A 133 -18.45 7.86 1.24
CA ARG A 133 -18.23 7.54 -0.18
C ARG A 133 -16.80 7.85 -0.64
N GLY A 134 -16.20 8.93 -0.12
CA GLY A 134 -14.90 9.45 -0.57
C GLY A 134 -13.67 8.69 -0.08
N ALA A 135 -13.80 7.85 0.96
CA ALA A 135 -12.69 7.04 1.46
C ALA A 135 -12.04 6.14 0.38
N GLY A 136 -12.79 5.82 -0.68
CA GLY A 136 -12.28 5.09 -1.84
C GLY A 136 -11.48 5.90 -2.86
N ALA A 137 -11.62 7.24 -2.93
CA ALA A 137 -11.23 8.02 -4.11
C ALA A 137 -9.93 8.84 -3.98
N ILE A 138 -9.56 9.30 -2.78
CA ILE A 138 -8.47 10.28 -2.63
C ILE A 138 -7.08 9.66 -2.40
N GLU A 139 -6.32 9.25 -3.42
CA GLU A 139 -4.94 8.74 -3.21
C GLU A 139 -3.89 9.88 -3.14
N GLU A 140 -2.88 9.71 -2.28
CA GLU A 140 -1.66 10.54 -2.32
C GLU A 140 -0.78 10.05 -3.49
N PRO A 141 -0.26 10.93 -4.37
CA PRO A 141 0.70 10.51 -5.38
C PRO A 141 1.94 9.96 -4.67
N GLY A 142 2.24 8.68 -4.89
CA GLY A 142 3.42 8.03 -4.35
C GLY A 142 4.69 8.80 -4.74
N LEU A 143 5.34 9.42 -3.76
CA LEU A 143 6.67 10.01 -3.90
C LEU A 143 7.68 8.90 -4.23
N GLY A 144 7.91 8.70 -5.53
CA GLY A 144 9.00 7.90 -6.07
C GLY A 144 10.36 8.55 -5.80
N ALA A 145 10.80 8.55 -4.55
CA ALA A 145 12.17 8.90 -4.15
C ALA A 145 12.70 7.86 -3.14
N PRO A 146 13.99 7.47 -3.23
CA PRO A 146 14.52 6.35 -2.48
C PRO A 146 14.45 6.60 -0.97
N ALA A 147 14.12 5.55 -0.23
CA ALA A 147 13.99 5.51 1.21
C ALA A 147 15.27 5.99 1.95
N ARG A 148 15.45 7.30 2.08
CA ARG A 148 16.33 7.92 3.06
C ARG A 148 15.69 9.23 3.52
N ARG A 149 15.33 9.26 4.80
CA ARG A 149 14.74 10.37 5.59
C ARG A 149 13.24 10.59 5.37
N GLN A 150 12.43 9.89 6.16
CA GLN A 150 11.12 10.40 6.57
C GLN A 150 11.29 11.01 7.97
N SER A 151 11.26 12.34 8.05
CA SER A 151 11.28 13.09 9.31
C SER A 151 10.55 14.43 9.09
N ALA A 152 9.23 14.42 8.94
CA ALA A 152 8.45 15.66 8.92
C ALA A 152 6.93 15.44 9.04
N TRP A 153 6.46 14.72 10.07
CA TRP A 153 5.06 14.85 10.51
C TRP A 153 5.00 14.71 12.04
N ALA A 154 5.50 15.73 12.73
CA ALA A 154 5.23 15.97 14.13
C ALA A 154 4.91 17.46 14.27
N THR A 155 3.69 17.85 13.91
CA THR A 155 3.18 19.19 14.17
C THR A 155 3.01 19.34 15.67
N ARG A 156 3.82 20.24 16.23
CA ARG A 156 3.89 20.63 17.64
C ARG A 156 2.49 21.02 18.17
N VAL A 157 1.96 20.27 19.15
CA VAL A 157 0.79 20.66 19.93
C VAL A 157 1.20 21.85 20.83
N PRO A 158 0.51 23.01 20.78
CA PRO A 158 0.78 24.09 21.72
C PRO A 158 0.36 23.67 23.13
N ARG A 159 1.29 23.71 24.09
CA ARG A 159 0.92 23.63 25.51
C ARG A 159 0.31 24.97 25.90
N HIS A 160 -0.99 24.99 26.20
CA HIS A 160 -1.57 26.05 26.99
C HIS A 160 -0.94 26.00 28.40
N ARG A 161 -0.21 27.05 28.77
CA ARG A 161 0.06 27.36 30.18
C ARG A 161 -1.16 28.11 30.70
N SER A 162 -1.85 27.54 31.66
CA SER A 162 -2.67 28.31 32.59
C SER A 162 -1.75 28.89 33.66
N ALA A 163 -2.08 30.10 34.09
CA ALA A 163 -1.38 30.89 35.10
C ALA A 163 -1.31 30.20 36.47
#